data_AF-A0A2V9B2L5-F1
#
_entry.id   AF-A0A2V9B2L5-F1
#
_cell.length_a   1.000
_cell.length_b   1.000
_cell.length_c   1.000
_cell.angle_alpha   90.00
_cell.angle_beta   90.00
_cell.angle_gamma   90.00
#
_symmetry.space_group_name_H-M   'P 1'
#
loop_
_entity.id
_entity.type
_entity.pdbx_description
1 polymer ?
#
loop_
_entity_poly.entity_id
_entity_poly.type
_entity_poly.pdbx_seq_one_letter_code
_entity_poly.pdbx_strand_id
1 'polypeptide(L)' 'MSKRIRVNIFEEMKEALQALFATYLNVSASAVRSWEQGTRRPRQAALKLLTIAKKNPEALLVP' A
#
# COMPACT_ATOMS: atom_id res chain seq x y z
N MET A 1 -20.21 -16.63 -9.14
CA MET A 1 -20.46 -15.27 -8.61
C MET A 1 -20.08 -15.23 -7.14
N SER A 2 -18.99 -14.57 -6.77
CA SER A 2 -18.72 -14.27 -5.35
C SER A 2 -18.21 -12.85 -5.26
N LYS A 3 -19.13 -11.95 -4.88
CA LYS A 3 -18.84 -10.60 -4.39
C LYS A 3 -17.85 -10.73 -3.23
N ARG A 4 -16.58 -10.44 -3.48
CA ARG A 4 -15.64 -10.05 -2.42
C ARG A 4 -15.16 -8.66 -2.78
N ILE A 5 -16.03 -7.68 -2.52
CA ILE A 5 -15.62 -6.28 -2.42
C ILE A 5 -14.80 -6.19 -1.13
N ARG A 6 -13.53 -6.55 -1.21
CA ARG A 6 -12.50 -6.05 -0.32
C ARG A 6 -11.80 -5.02 -1.16
N VAL A 7 -12.16 -3.75 -1.03
CA VAL A 7 -11.39 -2.66 -1.63
C VAL A 7 -10.00 -2.71 -0.96
N ASN A 8 -9.10 -3.47 -1.58
CA ASN A 8 -7.71 -3.53 -1.19
C ASN A 8 -7.10 -2.27 -1.80
N ILE A 9 -6.50 -1.40 -0.99
CA ILE A 9 -5.87 -0.14 -1.45
C ILE A 9 -4.85 -0.41 -2.59
N PHE A 10 -4.37 -1.65 -2.68
CA PHE A 10 -3.42 -2.14 -3.66
C PHE A 10 -4.04 -2.77 -4.93
N GLU A 11 -5.35 -3.08 -4.99
CA GLU A 11 -5.96 -3.71 -6.18
C GLU A 11 -6.05 -2.77 -7.38
N GLU A 12 -6.16 -1.47 -7.14
CA GLU A 12 -6.12 -0.45 -8.21
C GLU A 12 -4.68 -0.14 -8.68
N MET A 13 -3.67 -0.79 -8.10
CA MET A 13 -2.27 -0.41 -8.24
C MET A 13 -1.43 -1.42 -9.04
N LYS A 14 -1.13 -1.09 -10.31
CA LYS A 14 -0.24 -1.85 -11.23
C LYS A 14 1.23 -1.84 -10.75
N GLU A 15 2.13 -2.65 -11.33
CA GLU A 15 3.57 -2.72 -10.94
C GLU A 15 4.27 -1.34 -10.87
N ALA A 16 3.96 -0.42 -11.78
CA ALA A 16 4.48 0.96 -11.73
C ALA A 16 4.09 1.71 -10.44
N LEU A 17 2.98 1.32 -9.82
CA LEU A 17 2.41 1.93 -8.62
C LEU A 17 2.95 1.28 -7.34
N GLN A 18 3.41 0.02 -7.36
CA GLN A 18 4.19 -0.57 -6.24
C GLN A 18 5.49 0.18 -5.98
N ALA A 19 6.22 0.54 -7.05
CA ALA A 19 7.47 1.30 -6.94
C ALA A 19 7.22 2.70 -6.37
N LEU A 20 6.18 3.38 -6.86
CA LEU A 20 5.80 4.71 -6.37
C LEU A 20 5.39 4.68 -4.89
N PHE A 21 4.61 3.66 -4.50
CA PHE A 21 4.15 3.48 -3.13
C PHE A 21 5.30 3.11 -2.18
N ALA A 22 6.27 2.35 -2.67
CA ALA A 22 7.50 2.07 -1.94
C ALA A 22 8.28 3.36 -1.64
N THR A 23 8.36 4.28 -2.61
CA THR A 23 8.95 5.62 -2.42
C THR A 23 8.19 6.42 -1.38
N TYR A 24 6.85 6.51 -1.47
CA TYR A 24 6.05 7.28 -0.50
C TYR A 24 6.11 6.75 0.93
N LEU A 25 6.24 5.43 1.08
CA LEU A 25 6.35 4.80 2.39
C LEU A 25 7.80 4.63 2.89
N ASN A 26 8.78 5.07 2.09
CA ASN A 26 10.21 4.89 2.33
C ASN A 26 10.58 3.42 2.66
N VAL A 27 10.13 2.50 1.81
CA VAL A 27 10.42 1.05 1.90
C VAL A 27 10.83 0.49 0.54
N SER A 28 11.27 -0.77 0.49
CA SER A 28 11.55 -1.44 -0.77
C SER A 28 10.26 -1.89 -1.48
N ALA A 29 10.29 -1.95 -2.82
CA ALA A 29 9.20 -2.56 -3.59
C ALA A 29 8.95 -4.03 -3.20
N SER A 30 9.99 -4.76 -2.81
CA SER A 30 9.86 -6.13 -2.29
C SER A 30 9.09 -6.21 -0.96
N ALA A 31 9.19 -5.18 -0.12
CA ALA A 31 8.39 -5.09 1.10
C ALA A 31 6.91 -4.88 0.78
N VAL A 32 6.59 -3.95 -0.12
CA VAL A 32 5.22 -3.70 -0.61
C VAL A 32 4.63 -4.99 -1.20
N ARG A 33 5.36 -5.66 -2.10
CA ARG A 33 4.94 -6.94 -2.70
C ARG A 33 4.66 -8.02 -1.66
N SER A 34 5.50 -8.12 -0.63
CA SER A 34 5.30 -9.09 0.46
C SER A 34 4.04 -8.78 1.30
N TRP A 35 3.68 -7.50 1.44
CA TRP A 35 2.45 -7.08 2.13
C TRP A 35 1.20 -7.38 1.31
N GLU A 36 1.24 -7.11 0.01
CA GLU A 36 0.15 -7.41 -0.92
C GLU A 36 -0.14 -8.92 -1.01
N GLN A 37 0.92 -9.73 -1.03
CA GLN A 37 0.82 -11.20 -1.02
C GLN A 37 0.45 -11.75 0.37
N GLY A 38 0.44 -10.93 1.41
CA GLY A 38 0.16 -11.34 2.78
C GLY A 38 1.25 -12.18 3.45
N THR A 39 2.42 -12.35 2.82
CA THR A 39 3.56 -13.11 3.37
C THR A 39 4.25 -12.37 4.50
N ARG A 40 4.17 -11.03 4.50
CA ARG A 40 4.61 -10.16 5.60
C ARG A 40 3.54 -9.12 5.89
N ARG A 41 3.59 -8.54 7.09
CA ARG A 41 2.72 -7.41 7.47
C ARG A 41 3.54 -6.13 7.68
N PRO A 42 3.01 -4.96 7.29
CA PRO A 42 3.62 -3.68 7.60
C PRO A 42 3.65 -3.46 9.12
N ARG A 43 4.67 -2.78 9.62
CA ARG A 43 4.89 -2.52 11.05
C ARG A 43 5.21 -1.06 11.28
N GLN A 44 4.99 -0.58 12.51
CA GLN A 44 5.38 0.75 12.98
C GLN A 44 4.93 1.89 12.03
N ALA A 45 5.86 2.71 11.53
CA ALA A 45 5.58 3.87 10.70
C ALA A 45 4.83 3.49 9.42
N ALA A 46 5.21 2.40 8.74
CA ALA A 46 4.53 1.95 7.53
C ALA A 46 3.04 1.64 7.78
N LEU A 47 2.71 1.02 8.93
CA LEU A 47 1.32 0.74 9.28
C LEU A 47 0.51 2.03 9.55
N LYS A 48 1.14 3.04 10.18
CA LYS A 48 0.51 4.35 10.40
C LYS A 48 0.26 5.07 9.08
N LEU A 49 1.26 5.13 8.20
CA LEU A 49 1.15 5.75 6.89
C LEU A 49 0.09 5.07 6.02
N LEU A 50 0.02 3.73 6.02
CA LEU A 50 -1.05 2.98 5.36
C LEU A 50 -2.45 3.31 5.92
N THR A 51 -2.54 3.53 7.23
CA THR A 51 -3.80 3.93 7.88
C THR A 51 -4.21 5.35 7.47
N ILE A 52 -3.24 6.25 7.31
CA ILE A 52 -3.46 7.62 6.81
C ILE A 52 -3.89 7.56 5.35
N ALA A 53 -3.14 6.86 4.49
CA ALA A 53 -3.43 6.67 3.07
C ALA A 53 -4.82 6.07 2.82
N LYS A 54 -5.24 5.14 3.68
CA LYS A 54 -6.59 4.55 3.63
C LYS A 54 -7.71 5.58 3.84
N LYS A 55 -7.46 6.59 4.69
CA LYS A 55 -8.44 7.64 5.02
C LYS A 55 -8.36 8.82 4.06
N ASN A 56 -7.15 9.13 3.61
CA ASN A 56 -6.82 10.23 2.73
C ASN A 56 -5.63 9.81 1.85
N PRO A 57 -5.89 9.34 0.61
CA PRO A 57 -4.84 8.93 -0.31
C PRO A 57 -3.92 10.07 -0.75
N GLU A 58 -4.43 11.29 -0.90
CA GLU A 58 -3.65 12.47 -1.28
C GLU A 58 -2.65 12.92 -0.21
N ALA A 59 -2.81 12.50 1.04
CA ALA A 59 -1.88 12.80 2.14
C ALA A 59 -0.49 12.15 1.96
N LEU A 60 -0.36 11.16 1.06
CA LEU A 60 0.94 10.61 0.67
C LEU A 60 1.57 11.33 -0.54
N LEU A 61 0.84 12.21 -1.21
CA LEU A 61 1.24 12.88 -2.46
C LEU A 61 1.90 14.25 -2.22
N VAL A 62 2.31 14.55 -1.00
CA VAL A 62 2.94 15.84 -0.67
C VAL A 62 4.39 15.83 -1.19
N PRO A 63 4.81 16.85 -1.97
CA PRO A 63 6.17 16.95 -2.50
C PRO A 63 7.24 17.11 -1.40
#